data_AF-A0A2E5EC86-F1
#
_entry.id   AF-A0A2E5EC86-F1
#
_cell.length_a   1.000
_cell.length_b   1.000
_cell.length_c   1.000
_cell.angle_alpha   90.00
_cell.angle_beta   90.00
_cell.angle_gamma   90.00
#
_symmetry.space_group_name_H-M   'P 1'
#
loop_
_entity.id
_entity.type
_entity.pdbx_description
1 polymer ?
#
loop_
_entity_poly.entity_id
_entity_poly.type
_entity_poly.pdbx_seq_one_letter_code
_entity_poly.pdbx_strand_id
1 'polypeptide(L)'
;MPRILPALLTMLALTGCNASQGNSSAISLASARYESGRFDQARMAAKPLLSKSNAEADQAAWIIGLCDYRQGRLNDARKQFRFVASGPDPELSAQARVMLAQIELADGKPSICLASLDRAWPQLPSVHKRRAAEIAVAAARELDDSTAVNQWLDRMPAAPSRTTPELASLRDRFTLQVGAYKNKSSAEQLKANMDGRNSGLGDATIRTRTDRRGQTLYLVQIGSFSSRSAAKAARGRIPGQDSVVVAQ
;
A
#
# COMPACT_ATOMS: atom_id res chain seq x y z
N MET A 1 -13.66 55.44 61.25
CA MET A 1 -14.19 56.01 59.99
C MET A 1 -13.38 55.45 58.82
N PRO A 2 -14.04 55.19 57.67
CA PRO A 2 -13.61 54.28 56.60
C PRO A 2 -12.43 54.87 55.78
N ARG A 3 -11.65 54.08 55.04
CA ARG A 3 -11.92 53.77 53.62
C ARG A 3 -11.08 52.60 53.13
N ILE A 4 -11.79 51.63 52.56
CA ILE A 4 -11.34 50.54 51.70
C ILE A 4 -11.06 51.14 50.31
N LEU A 5 -9.93 50.81 49.68
CA LEU A 5 -9.81 50.88 48.22
C LEU A 5 -8.94 49.69 47.72
N PRO A 6 -9.46 48.85 46.80
CA PRO A 6 -8.81 47.63 46.36
C PRO A 6 -7.80 47.90 45.23
N ALA A 7 -6.62 47.27 45.33
CA ALA A 7 -5.68 47.21 44.21
C ALA A 7 -6.17 46.13 43.22
N LEU A 8 -6.62 46.62 42.07
CA LEU A 8 -7.15 45.88 40.93
C LEU A 8 -6.06 44.98 40.33
N LEU A 9 -6.22 43.67 40.50
CA LEU A 9 -5.39 42.62 39.91
C LEU A 9 -5.80 42.43 38.44
N THR A 10 -5.11 43.10 37.51
CA THR A 10 -5.36 42.95 36.08
C THR A 10 -4.63 41.71 35.55
N MET A 11 -5.31 40.57 35.58
CA MET A 11 -4.86 39.31 34.98
C MET A 11 -5.16 39.36 33.47
N LEU A 12 -4.16 39.72 32.65
CA LEU A 12 -4.25 39.57 31.19
C LEU A 12 -4.18 38.07 30.84
N ALA A 13 -5.33 37.46 30.61
CA ALA A 13 -5.43 36.14 29.99
C ALA A 13 -5.10 36.26 28.50
N LEU A 14 -3.90 35.83 28.11
CA LEU A 14 -3.52 35.57 26.72
C LEU A 14 -4.15 34.25 26.26
N THR A 15 -5.42 34.30 25.87
CA THR A 15 -6.04 33.34 24.93
C THR A 15 -6.02 34.00 23.55
N GLY A 16 -5.61 33.40 22.43
CA GLY A 16 -5.19 32.06 22.12
C GLY A 16 -5.17 31.96 20.58
N CYS A 17 -4.19 31.28 20.01
CA CYS A 17 -4.18 30.88 18.60
C CYS A 17 -3.61 29.45 18.50
N ASN A 18 -4.35 28.46 18.99
CA ASN A 18 -4.08 27.05 18.69
C ASN A 18 -4.98 26.58 17.54
N ALA A 19 -4.86 27.24 16.37
CA ALA A 19 -5.59 26.85 15.15
C ALA A 19 -4.89 25.72 14.34
N SER A 20 -3.73 25.24 14.80
CA SER A 20 -2.88 24.28 14.08
C SER A 20 -3.24 22.80 14.34
N GLN A 21 -3.86 22.47 15.48
CA GLN A 21 -4.19 21.08 15.84
C GLN A 21 -5.43 20.51 15.13
N GLY A 22 -6.39 21.37 14.74
CA GLY A 22 -7.63 20.92 14.07
C GLY A 22 -7.42 20.51 12.60
N ASN A 23 -6.45 21.10 11.91
CA ASN A 23 -6.25 20.88 10.47
C ASN A 23 -5.35 19.67 10.17
N SER A 24 -4.28 19.47 10.94
CA SER A 24 -3.42 18.28 10.85
C SER A 24 -4.18 16.98 11.15
N SER A 25 -5.15 17.04 12.08
CA SER A 25 -6.06 15.92 12.34
C SER A 25 -7.03 15.64 11.19
N ALA A 26 -7.50 16.68 10.48
CA ALA A 26 -8.39 16.52 9.33
C ALA A 26 -7.70 15.87 8.12
N ILE A 27 -6.45 16.24 7.81
CA ILE A 27 -5.65 15.54 6.78
C ILE A 27 -5.41 14.08 7.17
N SER A 28 -4.98 13.84 8.40
CA SER A 28 -4.71 12.48 8.89
C SER A 28 -5.96 11.59 8.80
N LEU A 29 -7.13 12.14 9.15
CA LEU A 29 -8.42 11.47 9.02
C LEU A 29 -8.78 11.18 7.55
N ALA A 30 -8.54 12.14 6.65
CA ALA A 30 -8.79 11.96 5.23
C ALA A 30 -7.89 10.85 4.64
N SER A 31 -6.61 10.82 4.99
CA SER A 31 -5.66 9.76 4.60
C SER A 31 -6.09 8.39 5.11
N ALA A 32 -6.42 8.26 6.40
CA ALA A 32 -6.88 6.99 6.97
C ALA A 32 -8.17 6.46 6.29
N ARG A 33 -9.08 7.37 5.90
CA ARG A 33 -10.28 7.01 5.14
C ARG A 33 -9.96 6.59 3.71
N TYR A 34 -8.99 7.22 3.06
CA TYR A 34 -8.52 6.81 1.74
C TYR A 34 -7.90 5.41 1.78
N GLU A 35 -7.00 5.17 2.73
CA GLU A 35 -6.31 3.89 2.91
C GLU A 35 -7.28 2.74 3.22
N SER A 36 -8.37 3.01 3.93
CA SER A 36 -9.46 2.05 4.19
C SER A 36 -10.48 1.93 3.05
N GLY A 37 -10.25 2.58 1.91
CA GLY A 37 -11.13 2.50 0.73
C GLY A 37 -12.42 3.33 0.83
N ARG A 38 -12.58 4.13 1.88
CA ARG A 38 -13.76 4.99 2.12
C ARG A 38 -13.60 6.33 1.38
N PHE A 39 -13.53 6.27 0.05
CA PHE A 39 -13.15 7.41 -0.80
C PHE A 39 -14.06 8.64 -0.66
N ASP A 40 -15.39 8.47 -0.61
CA ASP A 40 -16.31 9.60 -0.48
C ASP A 40 -16.13 10.34 0.85
N GLN A 41 -15.83 9.59 1.92
CA GLN A 41 -15.63 10.16 3.24
C GLN A 41 -14.24 10.78 3.42
N ALA A 42 -13.23 10.25 2.72
CA ALA A 42 -11.91 10.86 2.62
C ALA A 42 -12.01 12.21 1.90
N ARG A 43 -12.72 12.25 0.77
CA ARG A 43 -12.99 13.47 0.01
C ARG A 43 -13.75 14.50 0.84
N MET A 44 -14.78 14.08 1.58
CA MET A 44 -15.53 14.98 2.47
C MET A 44 -14.67 15.57 3.58
N ALA A 45 -13.75 14.79 4.17
CA ALA A 45 -12.84 15.27 5.22
C ALA A 45 -11.78 16.24 4.68
N ALA A 46 -11.27 16.01 3.47
CA ALA A 46 -10.25 16.86 2.86
C ALA A 46 -10.81 18.17 2.28
N LYS A 47 -12.06 18.17 1.80
CA LYS A 47 -12.65 19.31 1.07
C LYS A 47 -12.58 20.67 1.80
N PRO A 48 -12.83 20.79 3.12
CA PRO A 48 -12.75 22.06 3.83
C PRO A 48 -11.35 22.68 3.84
N LEU A 49 -10.31 21.88 3.58
CA LEU A 49 -8.92 22.32 3.65
C LEU A 49 -8.43 22.98 2.33
N LEU A 50 -9.20 22.85 1.24
CA LEU A 50 -8.88 23.49 -0.04
C LEU A 50 -8.99 25.02 -0.03
N SER A 51 -9.62 25.60 1.00
CA SER A 51 -9.91 27.05 1.03
C SER A 51 -8.72 27.93 1.37
N LYS A 52 -7.55 27.35 1.69
CA LYS A 52 -6.34 28.08 2.11
C LYS A 52 -5.22 27.76 1.12
N SER A 53 -4.64 28.75 0.44
CA SER A 53 -3.49 28.51 -0.46
C SER A 53 -2.22 28.23 0.35
N ASN A 54 -2.14 27.05 0.97
CA ASN A 54 -1.03 26.60 1.81
C ASN A 54 -0.74 25.11 1.53
N ALA A 55 0.31 24.57 2.16
CA ALA A 55 0.70 23.17 2.02
C ALA A 55 -0.44 22.17 2.39
N GLU A 56 -1.36 22.56 3.27
CA GLU A 56 -2.51 21.72 3.63
C GLU A 56 -3.50 21.59 2.46
N ALA A 57 -3.70 22.65 1.67
CA ALA A 57 -4.54 22.56 0.48
C ALA A 57 -3.93 21.67 -0.59
N ASP A 58 -2.60 21.67 -0.77
CA ASP A 58 -1.93 20.76 -1.70
C ASP A 58 -2.13 19.30 -1.27
N GLN A 59 -1.98 19.00 0.02
CA GLN A 59 -2.24 17.67 0.57
C GLN A 59 -3.72 17.27 0.46
N ALA A 60 -4.64 18.20 0.71
CA ALA A 60 -6.07 17.96 0.56
C ALA A 60 -6.44 17.69 -0.91
N ALA A 61 -5.94 18.50 -1.84
CA ALA A 61 -6.11 18.30 -3.27
C ALA A 61 -5.51 16.97 -3.72
N TRP A 62 -4.34 16.58 -3.21
CA TRP A 62 -3.74 15.28 -3.47
C TRP A 62 -4.67 14.12 -3.07
N ILE A 63 -5.19 14.12 -1.83
CA ILE A 63 -6.09 13.07 -1.34
C ILE A 63 -7.39 13.03 -2.16
N ILE A 64 -7.98 14.19 -2.46
CA ILE A 64 -9.21 14.28 -3.28
C ILE A 64 -8.94 13.75 -4.69
N GLY A 65 -7.81 14.13 -5.29
CA GLY A 65 -7.39 13.67 -6.61
C GLY A 65 -7.20 12.16 -6.65
N LEU A 66 -6.59 11.57 -5.62
CA LEU A 66 -6.46 10.12 -5.49
C LEU A 66 -7.84 9.43 -5.35
N CYS A 67 -8.75 9.98 -4.55
CA CYS A 67 -10.12 9.45 -4.44
C CYS A 67 -10.84 9.48 -5.79
N ASP A 68 -10.82 10.64 -6.46
CA ASP A 68 -11.43 10.83 -7.78
C ASP A 68 -10.83 9.86 -8.82
N TYR A 69 -9.50 9.67 -8.79
CA TYR A 69 -8.81 8.72 -9.66
C TYR A 69 -9.27 7.27 -9.43
N ARG A 70 -9.31 6.84 -8.16
CA ARG A 70 -9.75 5.48 -7.78
C ARG A 70 -11.21 5.19 -8.12
N GLN A 71 -12.04 6.22 -8.18
CA GLN A 71 -13.46 6.13 -8.54
C GLN A 71 -13.73 6.38 -10.03
N GLY A 72 -12.67 6.46 -10.87
CA GLY A 72 -12.79 6.65 -12.31
C GLY A 72 -13.20 8.07 -12.75
N ARG A 73 -13.27 9.03 -11.83
CA ARG A 73 -13.57 10.43 -12.12
C ARG A 73 -12.32 11.16 -12.60
N LEU A 74 -11.78 10.72 -13.74
CA LEU A 74 -10.47 11.16 -14.24
C LEU A 74 -10.40 12.67 -14.50
N ASN A 75 -11.50 13.29 -14.93
CA ASN A 75 -11.55 14.74 -15.15
C ASN A 75 -11.42 15.54 -13.85
N ASP A 76 -12.02 15.08 -12.76
CA ASP A 76 -11.91 15.74 -11.46
C ASP A 76 -10.54 15.48 -10.82
N ALA A 77 -10.05 14.24 -10.93
CA ALA A 77 -8.69 13.89 -10.53
C ALA A 77 -7.65 14.79 -11.22
N ARG A 78 -7.80 15.01 -12.54
CA ARG A 78 -6.91 15.87 -13.32
C ARG A 78 -6.90 17.31 -12.82
N LYS A 79 -8.05 17.86 -12.40
CA LYS A 79 -8.12 19.22 -11.83
C LYS A 79 -7.30 19.29 -10.52
N GLN A 80 -7.48 18.31 -9.64
CA GLN A 80 -6.78 18.28 -8.36
C GLN A 80 -5.28 18.08 -8.53
N PHE A 81 -4.85 17.12 -9.35
CA PHE A 81 -3.42 16.90 -9.58
C PHE A 81 -2.75 18.07 -10.29
N ARG A 82 -3.45 18.82 -11.16
CA ARG A 82 -2.90 20.06 -11.74
C ARG A 82 -2.66 21.13 -10.68
N PHE A 83 -3.58 21.29 -9.75
CA PHE A 83 -3.41 22.20 -8.61
C PHE A 83 -2.16 21.82 -7.82
N VAL A 84 -2.03 20.55 -7.42
CA VAL A 84 -0.87 20.05 -6.67
C VAL A 84 0.44 20.17 -7.47
N ALA A 85 0.43 19.86 -8.77
CA ALA A 85 1.62 19.93 -9.63
C ALA A 85 2.16 21.36 -9.86
N SER A 86 1.37 22.37 -9.52
CA SER A 86 1.73 23.79 -9.52
C SER A 86 2.12 24.34 -8.14
N GLY A 87 2.03 23.49 -7.10
CA GLY A 87 2.34 23.87 -5.72
C GLY A 87 3.85 24.09 -5.48
N PRO A 88 4.21 24.67 -4.33
CA PRO A 88 5.60 24.97 -3.98
C PRO A 88 6.40 23.74 -3.52
N ASP A 89 5.75 22.66 -3.09
CA ASP A 89 6.42 21.40 -2.68
C ASP A 89 6.91 20.64 -3.92
N PRO A 90 8.23 20.54 -4.16
CA PRO A 90 8.76 19.90 -5.37
C PRO A 90 8.46 18.40 -5.43
N GLU A 91 8.48 17.70 -4.30
CA GLU A 91 8.28 16.25 -4.26
C GLU A 91 6.82 15.90 -4.50
N LEU A 92 5.91 16.59 -3.81
CA LEU A 92 4.48 16.38 -3.98
C LEU A 92 4.03 16.82 -5.39
N SER A 93 4.60 17.91 -5.92
CA SER A 93 4.38 18.34 -7.30
C SER A 93 4.83 17.30 -8.32
N ALA A 94 5.99 16.66 -8.11
CA ALA A 94 6.48 15.59 -8.96
C ALA A 94 5.57 14.35 -8.94
N GLN A 95 5.09 13.95 -7.76
CA GLN A 95 4.12 12.86 -7.62
C GLN A 95 2.81 13.16 -8.37
N ALA A 96 2.29 14.39 -8.24
CA ALA A 96 1.11 14.83 -8.99
C ALA A 96 1.32 14.79 -10.52
N ARG A 97 2.51 15.16 -11.00
CA ARG A 97 2.87 15.03 -12.42
C ARG A 97 2.90 13.59 -12.90
N VAL A 98 3.36 12.64 -12.08
CA VAL A 98 3.29 11.20 -12.41
C VAL A 98 1.83 10.74 -12.54
N MET A 99 0.95 11.17 -11.64
CA MET A 99 -0.48 10.85 -11.73
C MET A 99 -1.13 11.46 -12.98
N LEU A 100 -0.78 12.71 -13.34
CA LEU A 100 -1.21 13.33 -14.59
C LEU A 100 -0.71 12.56 -15.81
N ALA A 101 0.56 12.15 -15.82
CA ALA A 101 1.14 11.36 -16.90
C ALA A 101 0.42 10.01 -17.07
N GLN A 102 0.06 9.35 -15.97
CA GLN A 102 -0.74 8.12 -16.02
C GLN A 102 -2.13 8.35 -16.66
N ILE A 103 -2.76 9.49 -16.40
CA ILE A 103 -4.02 9.88 -17.05
C ILE A 103 -3.78 10.22 -18.53
N GLU A 104 -2.69 10.92 -18.87
CA GLU A 104 -2.31 11.28 -20.24
C GLU A 104 -2.07 10.04 -21.10
N LEU A 105 -1.39 9.02 -20.56
CA LEU A 105 -1.21 7.74 -21.23
C LEU A 105 -2.55 7.04 -21.48
N ALA A 106 -3.43 6.99 -20.47
CA ALA A 106 -4.77 6.41 -20.61
C ALA A 106 -5.65 7.17 -21.63
N ASP A 107 -5.42 8.48 -21.80
CA ASP A 107 -6.08 9.31 -22.82
C ASP A 107 -5.49 9.14 -24.24
N GLY A 108 -4.50 8.25 -24.43
CA GLY A 108 -3.81 8.07 -25.72
C GLY A 108 -2.88 9.22 -26.07
N LYS A 109 -2.27 9.88 -25.08
CA LYS A 109 -1.32 11.00 -25.26
C LYS A 109 0.07 10.63 -24.74
N PRO A 110 0.73 9.60 -25.32
CA PRO A 110 2.01 9.09 -24.82
C PRO A 110 3.15 10.13 -24.89
N SER A 111 3.15 11.03 -25.88
CA SER A 111 4.16 12.09 -26.00
C SER A 111 4.12 13.09 -24.84
N ILE A 112 2.90 13.50 -24.43
CA ILE A 112 2.69 14.39 -23.28
C ILE A 112 3.08 13.66 -21.99
N CYS A 113 2.68 12.40 -21.86
CA CYS A 113 3.05 11.55 -20.72
C CYS A 113 4.57 11.50 -20.52
N LEU A 114 5.35 11.22 -21.57
CA LEU A 114 6.82 11.21 -21.49
C LEU A 114 7.39 12.56 -21.04
N ALA A 115 6.93 13.67 -21.62
CA ALA A 115 7.38 15.01 -21.25
C ALA A 115 7.00 15.38 -19.80
N SER A 116 5.87 14.90 -19.30
CA SER A 116 5.45 15.07 -17.90
C SER A 116 6.32 14.27 -16.95
N LEU A 117 6.67 13.02 -17.30
CA LEU A 117 7.52 12.15 -16.48
C LEU A 117 8.97 12.62 -16.43
N ASP A 118 9.53 13.09 -17.55
CA ASP A 118 10.90 13.62 -17.58
C ASP A 118 11.06 14.86 -16.67
N ARG A 119 10.06 15.76 -16.69
CA ARG A 119 10.00 16.93 -15.78
C ARG A 119 9.84 16.54 -14.31
N ALA A 120 9.11 15.46 -14.02
CA ALA A 120 8.89 15.00 -12.65
C ALA A 120 10.13 14.30 -12.06
N TRP A 121 10.92 13.63 -12.91
CA TRP A 121 11.97 12.69 -12.51
C TRP A 121 12.99 13.23 -11.49
N PRO A 122 13.52 14.47 -11.61
CA PRO A 122 14.56 14.97 -10.70
C PRO A 122 14.08 15.10 -9.25
N GLN A 123 12.80 15.45 -9.07
CA GLN A 123 12.19 15.72 -7.76
C GLN A 123 11.35 14.54 -7.26
N LEU A 124 11.26 13.45 -8.02
CA LEU A 124 10.41 12.32 -7.68
C LEU A 124 11.06 11.45 -6.58
N PRO A 125 10.37 11.17 -5.46
CA PRO A 125 10.88 10.26 -4.44
C PRO A 125 11.22 8.88 -4.99
N SER A 126 12.28 8.25 -4.47
CA SER A 126 12.82 6.98 -4.99
C SER A 126 11.78 5.85 -5.04
N VAL A 127 10.86 5.82 -4.07
CA VAL A 127 9.75 4.84 -3.99
C VAL A 127 8.80 4.91 -5.20
N HIS A 128 8.69 6.07 -5.85
CA HIS A 128 7.82 6.29 -7.00
C HIS A 128 8.56 6.19 -8.35
N LYS A 129 9.89 6.25 -8.37
CA LYS A 129 10.70 6.24 -9.61
C LYS A 129 10.48 5.01 -10.47
N ARG A 130 10.35 3.81 -9.88
CA ARG A 130 10.04 2.62 -10.68
C ARG A 130 8.72 2.74 -11.41
N ARG A 131 7.66 3.13 -10.69
CA ARG A 131 6.32 3.25 -11.28
C ARG A 131 6.32 4.29 -12.40
N ALA A 132 6.99 5.42 -12.21
CA ALA A 132 7.15 6.43 -13.25
C ALA A 132 7.89 5.89 -14.48
N ALA A 133 8.99 5.15 -14.29
CA ALA A 133 9.73 4.52 -15.40
C ALA A 133 8.88 3.47 -16.14
N GLU A 134 8.07 2.66 -15.44
CA GLU A 134 7.16 1.70 -16.07
C GLU A 134 6.12 2.38 -16.97
N ILE A 135 5.54 3.49 -16.50
CA ILE A 135 4.60 4.30 -17.29
C ILE A 135 5.31 4.90 -18.50
N ALA A 136 6.54 5.41 -18.32
CA ALA A 136 7.32 5.97 -19.43
C ALA A 136 7.66 4.92 -20.50
N VAL A 137 8.06 3.71 -20.10
CA VAL A 137 8.32 2.60 -21.04
C VAL A 137 7.05 2.23 -21.81
N ALA A 138 5.89 2.20 -21.14
CA ALA A 138 4.62 1.96 -21.81
C ALA A 138 4.30 3.06 -22.83
N ALA A 139 4.46 4.33 -22.45
CA ALA A 139 4.25 5.47 -23.35
C ALA A 139 5.21 5.46 -24.55
N ALA A 140 6.49 5.15 -24.33
CA ALA A 140 7.49 5.06 -25.40
C ALA A 140 7.18 3.93 -26.39
N ARG A 141 6.66 2.80 -25.91
CA ARG A 141 6.21 1.69 -26.78
C ARG A 141 5.00 2.06 -27.64
N GLU A 142 4.05 2.84 -27.11
CA GLU A 142 2.92 3.33 -27.92
C GLU A 142 3.36 4.28 -29.05
N LEU A 143 4.52 4.93 -28.89
CA LEU A 143 5.14 5.78 -29.91
C LEU A 143 6.08 5.04 -30.85
N ASP A 144 6.32 3.73 -30.63
CA ASP A 144 7.36 2.94 -31.30
C ASP A 144 8.78 3.56 -31.16
N ASP A 145 9.02 4.29 -30.05
CA ASP A 145 10.31 4.94 -29.78
C ASP A 145 11.22 4.01 -28.95
N SER A 146 11.91 3.11 -29.65
CA SER A 146 12.87 2.18 -29.04
C SER A 146 14.01 2.87 -28.28
N THR A 147 14.40 4.09 -28.68
CA THR A 147 15.43 4.87 -27.98
C THR A 147 14.94 5.31 -26.61
N ALA A 148 13.73 5.87 -26.55
CA ALA A 148 13.11 6.26 -25.28
C ALA A 148 12.84 5.05 -24.39
N VAL A 149 12.42 3.91 -24.95
CA VAL A 149 12.26 2.65 -24.18
C VAL A 149 13.55 2.29 -23.45
N ASN A 150 14.69 2.26 -24.16
CA ASN A 150 15.98 1.90 -23.56
C ASN A 150 16.40 2.92 -22.49
N GLN A 151 16.28 4.22 -22.78
CA GLN A 151 16.60 5.28 -21.82
C GLN A 151 15.83 5.15 -20.50
N TRP A 152 14.53 4.83 -20.56
CA TRP A 152 13.70 4.68 -19.37
C TRP A 152 13.92 3.35 -18.64
N LEU A 153 14.30 2.29 -19.36
CA LEU A 153 14.73 1.03 -18.74
C LEU A 153 16.05 1.21 -17.96
N ASP A 154 17.02 1.95 -18.51
CA ASP A 154 18.29 2.22 -17.84
C ASP A 154 18.11 3.06 -16.56
N ARG A 155 17.11 3.95 -16.56
CA ARG A 155 16.73 4.75 -15.38
C ARG A 155 15.93 3.96 -14.34
N MET A 156 15.37 2.82 -14.70
CA MET A 156 14.43 2.07 -13.85
C MET A 156 15.17 1.45 -12.66
N PRO A 157 14.83 1.80 -11.41
CA PRO A 157 15.46 1.19 -10.25
C PRO A 157 15.22 -0.33 -10.24
N ALA A 158 16.22 -1.12 -9.82
CA ALA A 158 16.11 -2.57 -9.68
C ALA A 158 14.97 -2.94 -8.71
N ALA A 159 14.01 -3.77 -9.17
CA ALA A 159 12.81 -4.18 -8.41
C ALA A 159 13.11 -4.33 -6.92
N PRO A 160 12.26 -3.80 -6.01
CA PRO A 160 12.53 -4.00 -4.59
C PRO A 160 12.48 -5.50 -4.42
N SER A 161 13.60 -6.11 -4.05
CA SER A 161 13.65 -7.55 -3.80
C SER A 161 12.53 -7.84 -2.82
N ARG A 162 11.46 -8.51 -3.28
CA ARG A 162 10.27 -8.80 -2.46
C ARG A 162 10.61 -9.65 -1.23
N THR A 163 11.85 -10.08 -1.08
CA THR A 163 12.43 -10.50 0.19
C THR A 163 12.69 -9.29 1.07
N THR A 164 11.65 -8.77 1.73
CA THR A 164 11.89 -8.20 3.06
C THR A 164 12.54 -9.29 3.93
N PRO A 165 13.36 -8.97 4.93
CA PRO A 165 13.87 -9.97 5.88
C PRO A 165 12.75 -10.83 6.48
N GLU A 166 11.54 -10.27 6.59
CA GLU A 166 10.32 -10.94 7.00
C GLU A 166 9.77 -11.94 5.96
N LEU A 167 9.78 -11.61 4.66
CA LEU A 167 9.43 -12.57 3.60
C LEU A 167 10.53 -13.61 3.36
N ALA A 168 11.80 -13.26 3.59
CA ALA A 168 12.91 -14.20 3.61
C ALA A 168 12.73 -15.20 4.77
N SER A 169 12.44 -14.69 5.97
CA SER A 169 12.19 -15.55 7.14
C SER A 169 10.94 -16.40 6.98
N LEU A 170 9.92 -15.97 6.23
CA LEU A 170 8.76 -16.78 5.85
C LEU A 170 9.10 -17.89 4.83
N ARG A 171 9.99 -17.63 3.87
CA ARG A 171 10.47 -18.63 2.88
C ARG A 171 11.33 -19.71 3.52
N ASP A 172 11.98 -19.38 4.64
CA ASP A 172 12.77 -20.33 5.43
C ASP A 172 11.91 -21.13 6.44
N ARG A 173 10.59 -20.94 6.44
CA ARG A 173 9.68 -21.73 7.29
C ARG A 173 9.26 -23.02 6.61
N PHE A 174 9.19 -24.06 7.42
CA PHE A 174 8.76 -25.38 7.03
C PHE A 174 7.46 -25.72 7.74
N THR A 175 6.63 -26.55 7.13
CA THR A 175 5.39 -27.08 7.72
C THR A 175 5.29 -28.57 7.42
N LEU A 176 4.45 -29.27 8.19
CA LEU A 176 4.15 -30.68 7.94
C LEU A 176 2.87 -30.78 7.13
N GLN A 177 2.99 -31.24 5.88
CA GLN A 177 1.81 -31.59 5.07
C GLN A 177 1.38 -33.02 5.40
N VAL A 178 0.19 -33.16 5.97
CA VAL A 178 -0.41 -34.44 6.40
C VAL A 178 -1.42 -35.01 5.40
N GLY A 179 -1.80 -34.23 4.39
CA GLY A 179 -2.72 -34.67 3.34
C GLY A 179 -2.83 -33.67 2.19
N ALA A 180 -3.26 -34.18 1.04
CA ALA A 180 -3.58 -33.39 -0.15
C ALA A 180 -4.86 -33.96 -0.78
N TYR A 181 -5.89 -33.13 -0.91
CA TYR A 181 -7.21 -33.55 -1.36
C TYR A 181 -7.66 -32.76 -2.59
N LYS A 182 -8.44 -33.39 -3.46
CA LYS A 182 -9.13 -32.69 -4.57
C LYS A 182 -10.42 -32.00 -4.11
N ASN A 183 -11.00 -32.44 -2.99
CA ASN A 183 -12.22 -31.90 -2.41
C ASN A 183 -11.90 -31.17 -1.10
N LYS A 184 -12.44 -29.96 -0.95
CA LYS A 184 -12.33 -29.13 0.25
C LYS A 184 -12.88 -29.84 1.50
N SER A 185 -14.01 -30.53 1.38
CA SER A 185 -14.68 -31.20 2.51
C SER A 185 -13.79 -32.28 3.14
N SER A 186 -13.06 -33.06 2.32
CA SER A 186 -12.11 -34.06 2.82
C SER A 186 -10.91 -33.41 3.54
N ALA A 187 -10.44 -32.26 3.05
CA ALA A 187 -9.39 -31.49 3.72
C ALA A 187 -9.87 -30.90 5.06
N GLU A 188 -11.13 -30.43 5.13
CA GLU A 188 -11.75 -29.93 6.36
C GLU A 188 -11.93 -31.03 7.41
N GLN A 189 -12.34 -32.23 7.01
CA GLN A 189 -12.43 -33.40 7.90
C GLN A 189 -11.06 -33.76 8.47
N LEU A 190 -10.00 -33.80 7.62
CA LEU A 190 -8.65 -34.06 8.11
C LEU A 190 -8.17 -32.95 9.03
N LYS A 191 -8.40 -31.67 8.70
CA LYS A 191 -8.05 -30.52 9.55
C LYS A 191 -8.65 -30.68 10.95
N ALA A 192 -9.96 -30.96 11.04
CA ALA A 192 -10.65 -31.12 12.32
C ALA A 192 -10.09 -32.29 13.15
N ASN A 193 -9.76 -33.42 12.51
CA ASN A 193 -9.12 -34.56 13.18
C ASN A 193 -7.72 -34.19 13.71
N MET A 194 -6.97 -33.39 12.96
CA MET A 194 -5.63 -32.96 13.33
C MET A 194 -5.64 -31.94 14.47
N ASP A 195 -6.58 -30.99 14.48
CA ASP A 195 -6.70 -29.99 15.55
C ASP A 195 -6.84 -30.65 16.95
N GLY A 196 -7.45 -31.84 17.05
CA GLY A 196 -7.53 -32.62 18.30
C GLY A 196 -6.31 -33.48 18.63
N ARG A 197 -5.38 -33.70 17.70
CA ARG A 197 -4.23 -34.61 17.83
C ARG A 197 -2.87 -33.91 17.87
N ASN A 198 -2.80 -32.66 17.42
CA ASN A 198 -1.54 -31.95 17.17
C ASN A 198 -0.90 -31.32 18.42
N SER A 199 -0.97 -31.96 19.59
CA SER A 199 -0.58 -31.39 20.89
C SER A 199 0.81 -30.74 20.86
N GLY A 200 0.81 -29.40 20.76
CA GLY A 200 1.99 -28.53 20.76
C GLY A 200 2.65 -28.27 19.40
N LEU A 201 2.04 -28.66 18.27
CA LEU A 201 2.53 -28.36 16.92
C LEU A 201 1.80 -27.16 16.27
N GLY A 202 0.72 -26.70 16.88
CA GLY A 202 -0.15 -25.63 16.34
C GLY A 202 -1.31 -26.18 15.51
N ASP A 203 -2.23 -25.29 15.16
CA ASP A 203 -3.46 -25.63 14.44
C ASP A 203 -3.17 -26.11 13.01
N ALA A 204 -3.99 -27.04 12.52
CA ALA A 204 -3.96 -27.42 11.13
C ALA A 204 -4.58 -26.31 10.26
N THR A 205 -4.00 -26.07 9.09
CA THR A 205 -4.47 -25.08 8.12
C THR A 205 -4.64 -25.72 6.76
N ILE A 206 -5.58 -25.20 5.96
CA ILE A 206 -5.79 -25.64 4.58
C ILE A 206 -5.20 -24.58 3.65
N ARG A 207 -4.29 -25.00 2.78
CA ARG A 207 -3.77 -24.18 1.69
C ARG A 207 -4.22 -24.73 0.34
N THR A 208 -4.42 -23.84 -0.63
CA THR A 208 -4.75 -24.22 -2.00
C THR A 208 -3.52 -24.18 -2.89
N ARG A 209 -3.34 -25.19 -3.74
CA ARG A 209 -2.31 -25.23 -4.78
C ARG A 209 -2.91 -25.75 -6.08
N THR A 210 -2.48 -25.21 -7.20
CA THR A 210 -2.84 -25.73 -8.52
C THR A 210 -1.87 -26.84 -8.93
N ASP A 211 -2.39 -27.99 -9.37
CA ASP A 211 -1.58 -29.08 -9.90
C ASP A 211 -1.12 -28.83 -11.36
N ARG A 212 -0.35 -29.76 -11.93
CA ARG A 212 0.17 -29.64 -13.31
C ARG A 212 -0.94 -29.63 -14.38
N ARG A 213 -2.15 -30.04 -14.04
CA ARG A 213 -3.33 -30.10 -14.91
C ARG A 213 -4.29 -28.93 -14.67
N GLY A 214 -3.91 -27.94 -13.86
CA GLY A 214 -4.76 -26.80 -13.54
C GLY A 214 -5.80 -27.07 -12.44
N GLN A 215 -5.81 -28.26 -11.83
CA GLN A 215 -6.79 -28.60 -10.79
C GLN A 215 -6.37 -28.05 -9.43
N THR A 216 -7.32 -27.54 -8.65
CA THR A 216 -7.07 -27.10 -7.27
C THR A 216 -6.91 -28.30 -6.34
N LEU A 217 -5.83 -28.31 -5.56
CA LEU A 217 -5.57 -29.21 -4.45
C LEU A 217 -5.66 -28.44 -3.14
N TYR A 218 -6.29 -29.08 -2.15
CA TYR A 218 -6.40 -28.61 -0.77
C TYR A 218 -5.38 -29.37 0.08
N LEU A 219 -4.30 -28.69 0.47
CA LEU A 219 -3.20 -29.21 1.25
C LEU A 219 -3.47 -28.94 2.73
N VAL A 220 -3.48 -29.98 3.56
CA VAL A 220 -3.62 -29.84 5.01
C VAL A 220 -2.23 -29.81 5.63
N GLN A 221 -1.92 -28.70 6.30
CA GLN A 221 -0.59 -28.38 6.81
C GLN A 221 -0.65 -28.09 8.31
N ILE A 222 0.38 -28.49 9.06
CA ILE A 222 0.44 -28.35 10.51
C ILE A 222 1.74 -27.68 10.91
N GLY A 223 1.61 -26.69 11.78
CA GLY A 223 2.74 -26.01 12.41
C GLY A 223 3.57 -25.17 11.45
N SER A 224 4.55 -24.49 12.03
CA SER A 224 5.50 -23.67 11.29
C SER A 224 6.84 -23.65 12.00
N PHE A 225 7.85 -24.20 11.34
CA PHE A 225 9.16 -24.51 11.88
C PHE A 225 10.23 -23.66 11.20
N SER A 226 11.21 -23.16 11.94
CA SER A 226 12.31 -22.34 11.40
C SER A 226 13.34 -23.13 10.58
N SER A 227 13.24 -24.47 10.56
CA SER A 227 14.18 -25.32 9.81
C SER A 227 13.58 -26.66 9.42
N ARG A 228 14.15 -27.27 8.38
CA ARG A 228 13.76 -28.61 7.91
C ARG A 228 13.97 -29.69 8.97
N SER A 229 15.04 -29.56 9.78
CA SER A 229 15.35 -30.49 10.87
C SER A 229 14.31 -30.38 12.00
N ALA A 230 13.89 -29.17 12.38
CA ALA A 230 12.84 -28.96 13.36
C ALA A 230 11.50 -29.54 12.91
N ALA A 231 11.12 -29.34 11.65
CA ALA A 231 9.93 -29.97 11.07
C ALA A 231 10.03 -31.50 11.06
N LYS A 232 11.20 -32.06 10.71
CA LYS A 232 11.44 -33.52 10.72
C LYS A 232 11.36 -34.11 12.14
N ALA A 233 11.84 -33.40 13.15
CA ALA A 233 11.69 -33.80 14.55
C ALA A 233 10.22 -33.77 15.00
N ALA A 234 9.48 -32.71 14.63
CA ALA A 234 8.06 -32.57 14.92
C ALA A 234 7.21 -33.68 14.27
N ARG A 235 7.60 -34.19 13.11
CA ARG A 235 6.93 -35.31 12.44
C ARG A 235 6.79 -36.55 13.35
N GLY A 236 7.78 -36.83 14.20
CA GLY A 236 7.73 -37.96 15.12
C GLY A 236 6.63 -37.86 16.19
N ARG A 237 6.03 -36.68 16.36
CA ARG A 237 4.97 -36.41 17.35
C ARG A 237 3.55 -36.66 16.81
N ILE A 238 3.41 -37.00 15.52
CA ILE A 238 2.13 -37.33 14.88
C ILE A 238 2.13 -38.83 14.53
N PRO A 239 1.85 -39.72 15.50
CA PRO A 239 1.91 -41.16 15.25
C PRO A 239 0.81 -41.60 14.27
N GLY A 240 1.16 -42.49 13.34
CA GLY A 240 0.21 -43.15 12.44
C GLY A 240 -0.27 -42.32 11.24
N GLN A 241 0.31 -41.14 10.98
CA GLN A 241 -0.02 -40.31 9.83
C GLN A 241 1.22 -40.05 8.96
N ASP A 242 1.14 -40.40 7.68
CA ASP A 242 2.18 -40.04 6.72
C ASP A 242 2.21 -38.52 6.52
N SER A 243 3.38 -37.92 6.75
CA SER A 243 3.57 -36.49 6.57
C SER A 243 4.90 -36.16 5.90
N VAL A 244 4.85 -35.10 5.10
CA VAL A 244 5.99 -34.59 4.32
C VAL A 244 6.34 -33.20 4.81
N VAL A 245 7.63 -32.93 4.96
CA VAL A 245 8.15 -31.59 5.28
C VAL A 245 8.14 -30.75 4.02
N VAL A 246 7.41 -29.63 4.03
CA VAL A 246 7.24 -28.73 2.89
C VAL A 246 7.67 -27.32 3.30
N ALA A 247 8.35 -26.59 2.42
CA ALA A 247 8.62 -25.16 2.61
C ALA A 247 7.33 -24.34 2.38
N GLN A 248 7.11 -23.31 3.19
CA GLN A 248 5.90 -22.50 3.16
C GLN A 248 5.84 -21.50 2.01
#